data_AF-A0A144MQL6-F1
#
_entry.id   AF-A0A144MQL6-F1
#
_cell.length_a   1.000
_cell.length_b   1.000
_cell.length_c   1.000
_cell.angle_alpha   90.00
_cell.angle_beta   90.00
_cell.angle_gamma   90.00
#
_symmetry.space_group_name_H-M   'P 1'
#
loop_
_entity.id
_entity.type
_entity.pdbx_description
1 polymer ?
#
loop_
_entity_poly.entity_id
_entity_poly.type
_entity_poly.pdbx_seq_one_letter_code
_entity_poly.pdbx_strand_id
1 'polypeptide(L)'
;MALDDDLQDNHDRLTELVEASPAAVLLAEPGVGPFSAAVCFTAWSHPGRVRDEAAFAALAGVNPIPASSGNTQRHRLNRGGDRQLNRALHTVITNRMIHDERTKNYVARHCGEGPTKKSKREIKRKLKWYLARRVFKILNGLETIPTPA
;
A
#
# COMPACT_ATOMS: atom_id res chain seq x y z
N MET A 1 -7.30 -29.42 -7.83
CA MET A 1 -6.14 -30.28 -7.53
C MET A 1 -4.93 -29.75 -8.28
N ALA A 2 -4.61 -30.11 -9.52
CA ALA A 2 -3.37 -29.60 -10.18
C ALA A 2 -3.20 -28.06 -10.18
N LEU A 3 -4.25 -27.28 -10.44
CA LEU A 3 -4.18 -25.80 -10.42
C LEU A 3 -4.03 -25.20 -9.01
N ASP A 4 -4.53 -25.89 -7.99
CA ASP A 4 -4.39 -25.45 -6.60
C ASP A 4 -2.96 -25.69 -6.12
N ASP A 5 -2.39 -26.83 -6.51
CA ASP A 5 -0.98 -27.18 -6.26
C ASP A 5 -0.05 -26.21 -6.96
N ASP A 6 -0.29 -25.89 -8.25
CA ASP A 6 0.48 -24.87 -9.00
C ASP A 6 0.39 -23.48 -8.35
N LEU A 7 -0.78 -23.12 -7.81
CA LEU A 7 -0.96 -21.83 -7.13
C LEU A 7 -0.18 -21.78 -5.81
N GLN A 8 -0.19 -22.88 -5.06
CA GLN A 8 0.56 -23.02 -3.82
C GLN A 8 2.07 -22.95 -4.08
N ASP A 9 2.57 -23.72 -5.06
CA ASP A 9 3.98 -23.72 -5.46
C ASP A 9 4.45 -22.32 -5.88
N ASN A 10 3.63 -21.60 -6.66
CA ASN A 10 3.95 -20.23 -7.07
C ASN A 10 3.96 -19.26 -5.88
N HIS A 11 3.04 -19.44 -4.92
CA HIS A 11 3.02 -18.63 -3.72
C HIS A 11 4.26 -18.86 -2.85
N ASP A 12 4.68 -20.11 -2.71
CA ASP A 12 5.83 -20.48 -1.87
C ASP A 12 7.14 -19.97 -2.50
N ARG A 13 7.33 -20.16 -3.80
CA ARG A 13 8.48 -19.58 -4.54
C ARG A 13 8.51 -18.05 -4.46
N LEU A 14 7.36 -17.39 -4.56
CA LEU A 14 7.29 -15.95 -4.40
C LEU A 14 7.65 -15.51 -2.98
N THR A 15 7.27 -16.29 -1.97
CA THR A 15 7.62 -16.05 -0.57
C THR A 15 9.13 -16.13 -0.39
N GLU A 16 9.76 -17.22 -0.84
CA GLU A 16 11.21 -17.41 -0.78
C GLU A 16 11.98 -16.26 -1.45
N LEU A 17 11.57 -15.86 -2.66
CA LEU A 17 12.20 -14.77 -3.38
C LEU A 17 12.07 -13.41 -2.67
N VAL A 18 10.92 -13.16 -2.04
CA VAL A 18 10.70 -11.91 -1.29
C VAL A 18 11.54 -11.90 -0.02
N GLU A 19 11.58 -13.01 0.72
CA GLU A 19 12.37 -13.16 1.94
C GLU A 19 13.88 -13.03 1.68
N ALA A 20 14.35 -13.54 0.54
CA ALA A 20 15.74 -13.38 0.11
C ALA A 20 16.08 -11.98 -0.43
N SER A 21 15.08 -11.11 -0.62
CA SER A 21 15.27 -9.76 -1.18
C SER A 21 15.23 -8.68 -0.10
N PRO A 22 15.72 -7.45 -0.39
CA PRO A 22 15.54 -6.30 0.50
C PRO A 22 14.07 -5.96 0.79
N ALA A 23 13.11 -6.49 0.01
CA ALA A 23 11.70 -6.29 0.25
C ALA A 23 11.17 -7.07 1.48
N ALA A 24 11.94 -8.01 2.04
CA ALA A 24 11.56 -8.81 3.21
C ALA A 24 11.07 -7.94 4.38
N VAL A 25 11.64 -6.74 4.54
CA VAL A 25 11.25 -5.81 5.61
C VAL A 25 9.77 -5.39 5.52
N LEU A 26 9.18 -5.44 4.31
CA LEU A 26 7.76 -5.13 4.11
C LEU A 26 6.85 -6.23 4.67
N LEU A 27 7.32 -7.46 4.85
CA LEU A 27 6.51 -8.54 5.42
C LEU A 27 6.20 -8.32 6.91
N ALA A 28 7.00 -7.49 7.60
CA ALA A 28 6.72 -7.07 8.97
C ALA A 28 5.55 -6.08 9.08
N GLU A 29 5.12 -5.48 7.97
CA GLU A 29 4.00 -4.55 7.96
C GLU A 29 2.66 -5.30 7.95
N PRO A 30 1.72 -4.98 8.86
CA PRO A 30 0.46 -5.72 8.98
C PRO A 30 -0.28 -5.87 7.65
N GLY A 31 -0.78 -7.07 7.36
CA GLY A 31 -1.55 -7.35 6.14
C GLY A 31 -0.77 -7.29 4.82
N VAL A 32 0.55 -7.04 4.86
CA VAL A 32 1.43 -7.19 3.69
C VAL A 32 1.85 -8.65 3.57
N GLY A 33 1.50 -9.29 2.46
CA GLY A 33 1.99 -10.62 2.10
C GLY A 33 3.00 -10.58 0.96
N PRO A 34 3.60 -11.74 0.61
CA PRO A 34 4.67 -11.85 -0.40
C PRO A 34 4.33 -11.17 -1.73
N PHE A 35 3.14 -11.42 -2.27
CA PHE A 35 2.69 -10.78 -3.50
C PHE A 35 2.64 -9.25 -3.41
N SER A 36 2.10 -8.72 -2.31
CA SER A 36 1.97 -7.27 -2.16
C SER A 36 3.34 -6.61 -1.92
N ALA A 37 4.24 -7.27 -1.20
CA ALA A 37 5.62 -6.84 -1.02
C ALA A 37 6.37 -6.80 -2.35
N ALA A 38 6.32 -7.89 -3.14
CA ALA A 38 6.95 -7.98 -4.45
C ALA A 38 6.46 -6.87 -5.41
N VAL A 39 5.14 -6.65 -5.48
CA VAL A 39 4.56 -5.58 -6.32
C VAL A 39 5.02 -4.19 -5.85
N CYS A 40 5.07 -3.96 -4.54
CA CYS A 40 5.53 -2.68 -3.99
C CYS A 40 7.02 -2.42 -4.25
N PHE A 41 7.83 -3.48 -4.26
CA PHE A 41 9.27 -3.42 -4.46
C PHE A 41 9.67 -3.30 -5.95
N THR A 42 8.86 -3.84 -6.85
CA THR A 42 9.04 -3.75 -8.32
C THR A 42 8.51 -2.45 -8.94
N ALA A 43 7.33 -1.98 -8.53
CA ALA A 43 7.11 -0.52 -8.43
C ALA A 43 8.14 0.03 -7.44
N TRP A 44 8.39 1.31 -7.15
CA TRP A 44 9.64 1.70 -6.43
C TRP A 44 10.95 1.32 -7.17
N SER A 45 11.32 0.03 -7.33
CA SER A 45 12.50 -0.53 -8.01
C SER A 45 13.83 -0.32 -7.28
N HIS A 46 14.28 0.93 -7.18
CA HIS A 46 15.57 1.26 -6.58
C HIS A 46 15.58 2.70 -6.03
N PRO A 47 16.56 3.04 -5.18
CA PRO A 47 16.84 4.40 -4.73
C PRO A 47 16.84 5.42 -5.88
N GLY A 48 16.19 6.57 -5.67
CA GLY A 48 16.18 7.67 -6.65
C GLY A 48 15.20 7.53 -7.82
N ARG A 49 14.62 6.35 -8.10
CA ARG A 49 13.59 6.22 -9.16
C ARG A 49 12.34 7.02 -8.82
N VAL A 50 11.88 6.93 -7.58
CA VAL A 50 10.70 7.64 -7.10
C VAL A 50 11.14 8.74 -6.15
N ARG A 51 10.88 9.99 -6.53
CA ARG A 51 11.42 11.17 -5.84
C ARG A 51 10.95 11.38 -4.40
N ASP A 52 9.73 10.96 -4.06
CA ASP A 52 9.15 11.15 -2.73
C ASP A 52 7.92 10.25 -2.48
N GLU A 53 7.45 10.26 -1.23
CA GLU A 53 6.30 9.46 -0.79
C GLU A 53 4.98 9.85 -1.47
N ALA A 54 4.83 11.11 -1.93
CA ALA A 54 3.65 11.56 -2.64
C ALA A 54 3.68 11.09 -4.11
N ALA A 55 4.86 11.07 -4.74
CA ALA A 55 5.09 10.52 -6.06
C ALA A 55 4.82 9.01 -6.10
N PHE A 56 5.22 8.26 -5.07
CA PHE A 56 4.88 6.84 -4.97
C PHE A 56 3.37 6.62 -4.83
N ALA A 57 2.69 7.42 -4.02
CA ALA A 57 1.23 7.37 -3.91
C ALA A 57 0.52 7.77 -5.22
N ALA A 58 1.12 8.68 -6.00
CA ALA A 58 0.63 9.05 -7.32
C ALA A 58 0.86 7.94 -8.36
N LEU A 59 2.02 7.28 -8.32
CA LEU A 59 2.34 6.10 -9.12
C LEU A 59 1.31 4.99 -8.87
N ALA A 60 0.92 4.76 -7.62
CA ALA A 60 -0.12 3.80 -7.26
C ALA A 60 -1.55 4.27 -7.61
N GLY A 61 -1.74 5.51 -8.07
CA GLY A 61 -3.07 6.08 -8.32
C GLY A 61 -3.94 6.23 -7.06
N VAL A 62 -3.32 6.35 -5.87
CA VAL A 62 -4.04 6.50 -4.59
C VAL A 62 -3.95 7.91 -4.02
N ASN A 63 -3.20 8.81 -4.66
CA ASN A 63 -3.12 10.21 -4.26
C ASN A 63 -4.49 10.91 -4.43
N PRO A 64 -4.86 11.79 -3.48
CA PRO A 64 -6.04 12.63 -3.64
C PRO A 64 -5.80 13.67 -4.75
N ILE A 65 -6.75 13.81 -5.68
CA ILE A 65 -6.72 14.86 -6.71
C ILE A 65 -7.83 15.87 -6.41
N PRO A 66 -7.51 17.15 -6.19
CA PRO A 66 -8.51 18.19 -6.02
C PRO A 66 -9.49 18.24 -7.20
N ALA A 67 -10.78 18.37 -6.91
CA ALA A 67 -11.85 18.42 -7.91
C ALA A 67 -12.68 19.72 -7.83
N SER A 68 -12.14 20.76 -7.19
CA SER A 68 -12.84 21.99 -6.87
C SER A 68 -11.96 23.22 -7.10
N SER A 69 -12.51 24.26 -7.73
CA SER A 69 -11.90 25.59 -7.86
C SER A 69 -12.36 26.59 -6.79
N GLY A 70 -13.26 26.18 -5.87
CA GLY A 70 -13.83 27.03 -4.81
C GLY A 70 -13.74 26.41 -3.40
N ASN A 71 -14.55 26.90 -2.45
CA ASN A 71 -14.44 26.61 -1.01
C ASN A 71 -14.88 25.18 -0.57
N THR A 72 -15.22 24.30 -1.52
CA THR A 72 -15.66 22.92 -1.25
C THR A 72 -14.52 21.95 -1.50
N GLN A 73 -13.94 21.34 -0.46
CA GLN A 73 -12.84 20.38 -0.63
C GLN A 73 -13.34 18.98 -1.06
N ARG A 74 -13.59 18.79 -2.36
CA ARG A 74 -13.85 17.45 -2.94
C ARG A 74 -12.61 16.93 -3.66
N HIS A 75 -12.38 15.62 -3.53
CA HIS A 75 -11.28 14.93 -4.19
C HIS A 75 -11.81 13.87 -5.17
N ARG A 76 -11.33 13.91 -6.41
CA ARG A 76 -11.61 12.87 -7.42
C ARG A 76 -10.62 11.72 -7.31
N LEU A 77 -11.04 10.56 -7.82
CA LEU A 77 -10.20 9.37 -7.93
C LEU A 77 -9.12 9.60 -8.99
N ASN A 78 -7.87 9.27 -8.68
CA ASN A 78 -6.83 9.14 -9.69
C ASN A 78 -7.08 7.87 -10.51
N ARG A 79 -7.42 8.04 -11.79
CA ARG A 79 -7.53 6.95 -12.76
C ARG A 79 -6.22 6.68 -13.49
N GLY A 80 -5.18 7.49 -13.32
CA GLY A 80 -3.82 7.14 -13.73
C GLY A 80 -3.15 6.17 -12.75
N GLY A 81 -1.94 5.74 -13.09
CA GLY A 81 -1.08 4.93 -12.23
C GLY A 81 -1.17 3.41 -12.45
N ASP A 82 -0.27 2.72 -11.76
CA ASP A 82 -0.11 1.27 -11.77
C ASP A 82 -1.28 0.59 -11.06
N ARG A 83 -2.03 -0.23 -11.83
CA ARG A 83 -3.20 -0.96 -11.35
C ARG A 83 -2.84 -2.13 -10.46
N GLN A 84 -1.71 -2.78 -10.70
CA GLN A 84 -1.24 -3.88 -9.88
C GLN A 84 -0.83 -3.38 -8.50
N LEU A 85 -0.08 -2.26 -8.46
CA LEU A 85 0.26 -1.59 -7.20
C LEU A 85 -0.98 -1.11 -6.45
N ASN A 86 -1.95 -0.51 -7.16
CA ASN A 86 -3.21 -0.09 -6.56
C ASN A 86 -3.98 -1.27 -5.94
N ARG A 87 -4.00 -2.43 -6.63
CA ARG A 87 -4.64 -3.67 -6.17
C ARG A 87 -3.91 -4.25 -4.96
N ALA A 88 -2.58 -4.33 -4.97
CA ALA A 88 -1.79 -4.78 -3.83
C ALA A 88 -2.12 -3.96 -2.58
N LEU A 89 -2.06 -2.63 -2.66
CA LEU A 89 -2.43 -1.74 -1.55
C LEU A 89 -3.90 -1.92 -1.11
N HIS A 90 -4.80 -2.24 -2.04
CA HIS A 90 -6.21 -2.51 -1.69
C HIS A 90 -6.36 -3.79 -0.87
N THR A 91 -5.66 -4.86 -1.27
CA THR A 91 -5.65 -6.14 -0.55
C THR A 91 -5.12 -5.96 0.85
N VAL A 92 -3.97 -5.29 1.01
CA VAL A 92 -3.36 -4.99 2.32
C VAL A 92 -4.33 -4.24 3.22
N ILE A 93 -4.94 -3.15 2.73
CA ILE A 93 -5.89 -2.37 3.55
C ILE A 93 -7.14 -3.18 3.91
N THR A 94 -7.64 -4.02 2.99
CA THR A 94 -8.80 -4.84 3.29
C THR A 94 -8.48 -5.87 4.37
N ASN A 95 -7.31 -6.50 4.31
CA ASN A 95 -6.81 -7.38 5.37
C ASN A 95 -6.65 -6.62 6.71
N ARG A 96 -5.97 -5.47 6.72
CA ARG A 96 -5.80 -4.64 7.92
C ARG A 96 -7.13 -4.26 8.57
N MET A 97 -8.15 -3.92 7.78
CA MET A 97 -9.47 -3.57 8.32
C MET A 97 -10.19 -4.75 9.00
N ILE A 98 -9.78 -6.00 8.72
CA ILE A 98 -10.37 -7.23 9.29
C ILE A 98 -9.53 -7.76 10.45
N HIS A 99 -8.20 -7.65 10.38
CA HIS A 99 -7.30 -8.33 11.32
C HIS A 99 -6.45 -7.38 12.18
N ASP A 100 -6.16 -6.16 11.73
CA ASP A 100 -5.35 -5.20 12.49
C ASP A 100 -6.21 -4.30 13.39
N GLU A 101 -6.04 -4.47 14.70
CA GLU A 101 -6.82 -3.77 15.71
C GLU A 101 -6.62 -2.25 15.66
N ARG A 102 -5.41 -1.78 15.32
CA ARG A 102 -5.14 -0.35 15.15
C ARG A 102 -5.96 0.24 14.00
N THR A 103 -6.03 -0.46 12.87
CA THR A 103 -6.83 -0.04 11.71
C THR A 103 -8.31 -0.11 12.00
N LYS A 104 -8.80 -1.15 12.69
CA LYS A 104 -10.21 -1.24 13.12
C LYS A 104 -10.62 -0.05 13.98
N ASN A 105 -9.83 0.27 15.00
CA ASN A 105 -10.07 1.41 15.88
C ASN A 105 -10.08 2.74 15.11
N TYR A 106 -9.16 2.92 14.17
CA TYR A 106 -9.15 4.09 13.30
C TYR A 106 -10.43 4.20 12.46
N VAL A 107 -10.88 3.09 11.86
CA VAL A 107 -12.09 3.03 11.05
C VAL A 107 -13.32 3.34 11.90
N ALA A 108 -13.46 2.72 13.08
CA ALA A 108 -14.57 2.96 14.00
C ALA A 108 -14.62 4.43 14.45
N ARG A 109 -13.47 5.04 14.73
CA ARG A 109 -13.38 6.44 15.17
C ARG A 109 -13.77 7.42 14.07
N HIS A 110 -13.52 7.12 12.80
CA HIS A 110 -13.62 8.10 11.70
C HIS A 110 -14.71 7.81 10.67
N CYS A 111 -15.27 6.61 10.67
CA CYS A 111 -16.43 6.22 9.88
C CYS A 111 -17.73 6.46 10.67
N GLY A 112 -18.83 6.75 9.97
CA GLY A 112 -20.15 6.91 10.58
C GLY A 112 -20.94 8.07 9.98
N GLU A 113 -22.07 8.38 10.61
CA GLU A 113 -22.94 9.49 10.26
C GLU A 113 -22.55 10.72 11.09
N GLY A 114 -22.43 11.88 10.43
CA GLY A 114 -22.09 13.14 11.09
C GLY A 114 -21.20 14.04 10.21
N PRO A 115 -21.20 15.36 10.48
CA PRO A 115 -20.54 16.35 9.61
C PRO A 115 -19.02 16.18 9.50
N THR A 116 -18.38 15.53 10.48
CA THR A 116 -16.93 15.28 10.51
C THR A 116 -16.55 13.84 10.14
N LYS A 117 -17.54 12.94 10.04
CA LYS A 117 -17.36 11.53 9.72
C LYS A 117 -17.21 11.33 8.21
N LYS A 118 -16.58 10.21 7.83
CA LYS A 118 -16.31 9.86 6.43
C LYS A 118 -16.98 8.56 6.08
N SER A 119 -17.32 8.41 4.80
CA SER A 119 -17.77 7.12 4.29
C SER A 119 -16.65 6.08 4.40
N LYS A 120 -17.02 4.79 4.50
CA LYS A 120 -16.07 3.67 4.49
C LYS A 120 -15.14 3.70 3.26
N ARG A 121 -15.66 4.17 2.12
CA ARG A 121 -14.90 4.33 0.86
C ARG A 121 -13.82 5.40 0.98
N GLU A 122 -14.13 6.54 1.59
CA GLU A 122 -13.16 7.62 1.83
C GLU A 122 -12.10 7.23 2.85
N ILE A 123 -12.49 6.53 3.93
CA ILE A 123 -11.54 5.97 4.89
C ILE A 123 -10.58 5.01 4.19
N LYS A 124 -11.08 4.06 3.38
CA LYS A 124 -10.24 3.13 2.63
C LYS A 124 -9.26 3.88 1.71
N ARG A 125 -9.72 4.91 0.99
CA ARG A 125 -8.84 5.75 0.15
C ARG A 125 -7.73 6.42 0.96
N LYS A 126 -8.06 7.00 2.12
CA LYS A 126 -7.07 7.59 3.03
C LYS A 126 -6.07 6.56 3.53
N LEU A 127 -6.54 5.41 3.99
CA LEU A 127 -5.67 4.33 4.47
C LEU A 127 -4.71 3.84 3.38
N LYS A 128 -5.19 3.68 2.14
CA LYS A 128 -4.33 3.33 1.00
C LYS A 128 -3.26 4.38 0.72
N TRP A 129 -3.62 5.67 0.81
CA TRP A 129 -2.67 6.76 0.65
C TRP A 129 -1.59 6.76 1.74
N TYR A 130 -1.98 6.58 3.01
CA TYR A 130 -1.02 6.44 4.11
C TYR A 130 -0.14 5.21 3.96
N LEU A 131 -0.70 4.08 3.54
CA LEU A 131 0.06 2.85 3.30
C LEU A 131 1.10 3.05 2.19
N ALA A 132 0.73 3.64 1.05
CA ALA A 132 1.69 3.91 -0.02
C ALA A 132 2.87 4.76 0.48
N ARG A 133 2.59 5.81 1.24
CA ARG A 133 3.61 6.68 1.84
C ARG A 133 4.50 5.92 2.84
N ARG A 134 3.91 5.06 3.67
CA ARG A 134 4.63 4.22 4.63
C ARG A 134 5.55 3.23 3.94
N VAL A 135 5.06 2.52 2.92
CA VAL A 135 5.84 1.59 2.09
C VAL A 135 7.03 2.29 1.47
N PHE A 136 6.82 3.47 0.86
CA PHE A 136 7.92 4.25 0.30
C PHE A 136 9.00 4.57 1.36
N LYS A 137 8.60 5.04 2.55
CA LYS A 137 9.54 5.37 3.63
C LYS A 137 10.35 4.16 4.09
N ILE A 138 9.72 3.00 4.14
CA ILE A 138 10.40 1.75 4.51
C ILE A 138 11.43 1.37 3.45
N LEU A 139 11.03 1.36 2.17
CA LEU A 139 11.91 1.00 1.07
C LEU A 139 13.07 2.00 0.91
N ASN A 140 12.81 3.30 1.03
CA ASN A 140 13.86 4.31 0.98
C ASN A 140 14.76 4.31 2.23
N GLY A 141 14.30 3.70 3.33
CA GLY A 141 15.10 3.48 4.53
C GLY A 141 16.15 2.37 4.37
N LEU A 142 16.00 1.51 3.35
CA LEU A 142 16.99 0.46 3.05
C LEU A 142 18.37 1.02 2.71
N GLU A 143 18.43 2.25 2.20
CA GLU A 143 19.68 2.97 1.91
C GLU A 143 20.51 3.31 3.17
N THR A 144 19.87 3.37 4.34
CA THR A 144 20.54 3.79 5.59
C THR A 144 21.26 2.67 6.33
N ILE A 145 21.17 1.44 5.82
CA ILE A 145 21.90 0.29 6.36
C ILE A 145 23.24 0.21 5.61
N PRO A 146 24.39 0.51 6.25
CA PRO A 146 25.67 0.34 5.60
C PRO A 146 25.87 -1.14 5.25
N THR A 147 26.19 -1.43 3.99
CA THR A 147 26.59 -2.76 3.55
C THR A 147 27.79 -3.21 4.39
N PRO A 148 27.74 -4.34 5.12
CA PRO A 148 28.93 -4.86 5.78
C PRO A 148 29.98 -5.19 4.71
N ALA A 149 31.20 -4.70 4.94
CA ALA A 149 32.37 -4.91 4.09
C ALA A 149 32.81 -6.38 4.04
#